data_AF-A0A6N7HE58-F1
#
_entry.id   AF-A0A6N7HE58-F1
#
_cell.length_a   1.000
_cell.length_b   1.000
_cell.length_c   1.000
_cell.angle_alpha   90.00
_cell.angle_beta   90.00
_cell.angle_gamma   90.00
#
_symmetry.space_group_name_H-M   'P 1'
#
loop_
_entity.id
_entity.type
_entity.pdbx_description
1 polymer ?
#
loop_
_entity_poly.entity_id
_entity_poly.type
_entity_poly.pdbx_seq_one_letter_code
_entity_poly.pdbx_strand_id
1 'polypeptide(L)'
;MARLNYSELNDTIRYTMWSVFRAEPGRLGDDRGPAATEATGYLDALEAKGVVVRGVYDVAGLRADADYLIWWHAEEIEQLQEAYAGFRRTTLGRASVPVWSQVALHRPAEFNKSHVPAFLAGEPAHKYVCVYPFVRSYEWYLLPDEERRAMLAEHGQMAREYPDVRANTVASFALGDYEWILAFEADELHRIVDVMRHLRGSVTRRHVREEIPFYTGTRIAPAELVANLP
;
A
#
# COMPACT_ATOMS: atom_id res chain seq x y z
N MET A 1 -14.72 -3.42 21.25
CA MET A 1 -13.50 -3.90 20.57
C MET A 1 -12.49 -4.29 21.62
N ALA A 2 -11.84 -5.46 21.49
CA ALA A 2 -10.74 -5.82 22.37
C ALA A 2 -9.62 -4.77 22.24
N ARG A 3 -8.96 -4.43 23.35
CA ARG A 3 -7.84 -3.48 23.35
C ARG A 3 -6.69 -4.09 22.56
N LEU A 4 -6.17 -3.39 21.55
CA LEU A 4 -5.05 -3.87 20.74
C LEU A 4 -3.83 -4.17 21.62
N ASN A 5 -3.23 -5.34 21.42
CA ASN A 5 -1.97 -5.70 22.05
C ASN A 5 -0.80 -5.17 21.20
N TYR A 6 -0.42 -3.92 21.43
CA TYR A 6 0.64 -3.27 20.65
C TYR A 6 1.99 -3.98 20.77
N SER A 7 2.29 -4.71 21.85
CA SER A 7 3.56 -5.44 21.97
C SER A 7 3.62 -6.55 20.93
N GLU A 8 2.60 -7.41 20.90
CA GLU A 8 2.48 -8.52 19.97
C GLU A 8 2.46 -8.05 18.51
N LEU A 9 1.72 -6.98 18.20
CA LEU A 9 1.71 -6.39 16.86
C LEU A 9 3.08 -5.83 16.47
N ASN A 10 3.81 -5.22 17.39
CA ASN A 10 5.15 -4.69 17.13
C ASN A 10 6.19 -5.81 16.89
N ASP A 11 6.03 -6.95 17.56
CA ASP A 11 6.93 -8.10 17.42
C ASP A 11 6.60 -8.96 16.18
N THR A 12 5.46 -8.73 15.54
CA THR A 12 5.03 -9.47 14.34
C THR A 12 5.95 -9.19 13.15
N ILE A 13 6.38 -10.24 12.46
CA ILE A 13 7.04 -10.13 11.15
C ILE A 13 5.95 -10.19 10.08
N ARG A 14 5.80 -9.11 9.32
CA ARG A 14 4.81 -9.06 8.23
C ARG A 14 5.35 -8.28 7.05
N TYR A 15 5.52 -8.97 5.92
CA TYR A 15 5.80 -8.35 4.64
C TYR A 15 4.51 -7.89 3.99
N THR A 16 4.57 -6.77 3.31
CA THR A 16 3.50 -6.27 2.48
C THR A 16 4.06 -5.83 1.14
N MET A 17 3.29 -6.06 0.08
CA MET A 17 3.70 -5.72 -1.27
C MET A 17 2.53 -5.06 -2.01
N TRP A 18 2.86 -3.99 -2.73
CA TRP A 18 1.97 -3.29 -3.64
C TRP A 18 2.48 -3.53 -5.05
N SER A 19 1.66 -4.17 -5.88
CA SER A 19 2.00 -4.50 -7.26
C SER A 19 1.07 -3.78 -8.22
N VAL A 20 1.64 -2.89 -9.01
CA VAL A 20 0.94 -2.06 -9.99
C VAL A 20 1.20 -2.60 -11.38
N PHE A 21 0.13 -2.69 -12.15
CA PHE A 21 0.15 -3.22 -13.50
C PHE A 21 -0.56 -2.27 -14.45
N ARG A 22 -0.19 -2.38 -15.72
CA ARG A 22 -0.88 -1.79 -16.85
C ARG A 22 -1.35 -2.91 -17.76
N ALA A 23 -2.64 -2.95 -18.08
CA ALA A 23 -3.17 -3.86 -19.07
C ALA A 23 -2.69 -3.46 -20.46
N GLU A 24 -2.39 -4.44 -21.31
CA GLU A 24 -2.07 -4.21 -22.71
C GLU A 24 -3.37 -4.23 -23.54
N PRO A 25 -3.75 -3.12 -24.20
CA PRO A 25 -5.00 -3.05 -24.96
C PRO A 25 -5.14 -4.19 -25.97
N GLY A 26 -6.33 -4.80 -26.00
CA GLY A 26 -6.64 -5.91 -26.91
C GLY A 26 -6.08 -7.29 -26.50
N ARG A 27 -5.33 -7.42 -25.39
CA ARG A 27 -4.80 -8.73 -24.95
C ARG A 27 -5.81 -9.61 -24.21
N LEU A 28 -6.77 -9.01 -23.53
CA LEU A 28 -7.76 -9.73 -22.73
C LEU A 28 -8.93 -10.31 -23.57
N GLY A 29 -9.11 -9.88 -24.84
CA GLY A 29 -10.22 -10.30 -25.74
C GLY A 29 -11.63 -9.86 -25.30
N ASP A 30 -12.63 -9.95 -26.16
CA ASP A 30 -13.97 -9.40 -25.83
C ASP A 30 -14.73 -10.22 -24.76
N ASP A 31 -14.52 -11.54 -24.71
CA ASP A 31 -15.09 -12.39 -23.67
C ASP A 31 -14.22 -12.38 -22.40
N ARG A 32 -14.55 -11.45 -21.50
CA ARG A 32 -13.84 -11.21 -20.24
C ARG A 32 -14.24 -12.17 -19.11
N GLY A 33 -15.32 -12.94 -19.26
CA GLY A 33 -15.89 -13.77 -18.19
C GLY A 33 -14.94 -14.84 -17.62
N PRO A 34 -14.28 -15.64 -18.47
CA PRO A 34 -13.30 -16.63 -18.02
C PRO A 34 -12.10 -16.01 -17.31
N ALA A 35 -11.57 -14.89 -17.81
CA ALA A 35 -10.44 -14.18 -17.20
C ALA A 35 -10.82 -13.58 -15.84
N ALA A 36 -12.03 -13.04 -15.71
CA ALA A 36 -12.57 -12.53 -14.44
C ALA A 36 -12.71 -13.65 -13.39
N THR A 37 -13.19 -14.83 -13.83
CA THR A 37 -13.35 -16.00 -12.96
C THR A 37 -11.99 -16.54 -12.50
N GLU A 38 -11.04 -16.69 -13.42
CA GLU A 38 -9.68 -17.15 -13.11
C GLU A 38 -8.96 -16.18 -12.16
N ALA A 39 -9.03 -14.87 -12.41
CA ALA A 39 -8.38 -13.87 -11.57
C ALA A 39 -8.97 -13.85 -10.15
N THR A 40 -10.30 -13.89 -10.03
CA THR A 40 -10.99 -13.93 -8.73
C THR A 40 -10.62 -15.21 -7.98
N GLY A 41 -10.77 -16.37 -8.61
CA GLY A 41 -10.47 -17.67 -7.98
C GLY A 41 -8.99 -17.80 -7.60
N TYR A 42 -8.07 -17.24 -8.39
CA TYR A 42 -6.65 -17.22 -8.04
C TYR A 42 -6.39 -16.40 -6.78
N LEU A 43 -6.94 -15.18 -6.70
CA LEU A 43 -6.74 -14.28 -5.56
C LEU A 43 -7.38 -14.82 -4.28
N ASP A 44 -8.59 -15.39 -4.37
CA ASP A 44 -9.28 -15.98 -3.21
C ASP A 44 -8.51 -17.20 -2.66
N ALA A 45 -7.93 -18.01 -3.54
CA ALA A 45 -7.16 -19.20 -3.14
C ALA A 45 -5.83 -18.88 -2.44
N LEU A 46 -5.37 -17.62 -2.48
CA LEU A 46 -4.11 -17.20 -1.83
C LEU A 46 -4.18 -17.23 -0.30
N GLU A 47 -5.38 -17.11 0.29
CA GLU A 47 -5.55 -17.21 1.75
C GLU A 47 -5.08 -18.57 2.27
N ALA A 48 -5.37 -19.65 1.55
CA ALA A 48 -4.92 -21.00 1.88
C ALA A 48 -3.38 -21.17 1.80
N LYS A 49 -2.68 -20.22 1.18
CA LYS A 49 -1.22 -20.14 1.11
C LYS A 49 -0.62 -19.14 2.12
N GLY A 50 -1.44 -18.60 3.02
CA GLY A 50 -1.02 -17.62 4.02
C GLY A 50 -0.82 -16.20 3.48
N VAL A 51 -1.32 -15.90 2.28
CA VAL A 51 -1.27 -14.57 1.68
C VAL A 51 -2.64 -13.91 1.79
N VAL A 52 -2.68 -12.72 2.38
CA VAL A 52 -3.90 -11.91 2.46
C VAL A 52 -3.89 -10.90 1.34
N VAL A 53 -4.90 -10.90 0.48
CA VAL A 53 -5.16 -9.84 -0.49
C VAL A 53 -6.01 -8.77 0.19
N ARG A 54 -5.39 -7.67 0.63
CA ARG A 54 -6.09 -6.58 1.31
C ARG A 54 -7.06 -5.87 0.36
N GLY A 55 -6.64 -5.67 -0.88
CA GLY A 55 -7.50 -5.09 -1.91
C GLY A 55 -6.90 -5.11 -3.30
N VAL A 56 -7.79 -5.09 -4.28
CA VAL A 56 -7.52 -4.76 -5.67
C VAL A 56 -8.10 -3.37 -5.92
N TYR A 57 -7.36 -2.51 -6.59
CA TYR A 57 -7.70 -1.11 -6.79
C TYR A 57 -7.60 -0.74 -8.26
N ASP A 58 -8.64 -0.10 -8.77
CA ASP A 58 -8.63 0.57 -10.06
C ASP A 58 -7.91 1.92 -9.88
N VAL A 59 -6.78 2.10 -10.57
CA VAL A 59 -5.99 3.34 -10.57
C VAL A 59 -6.08 4.07 -11.91
N ALA A 60 -6.84 3.54 -12.86
CA ALA A 60 -6.98 4.11 -14.19
C ALA A 60 -7.56 5.53 -14.11
N GLY A 61 -7.08 6.41 -14.99
CA GLY A 61 -7.50 7.82 -15.02
C GLY A 61 -6.91 8.71 -13.91
N LEU A 62 -6.36 8.13 -12.84
CA LEU A 62 -5.62 8.87 -11.80
C LEU A 62 -4.12 8.94 -12.08
N ARG A 63 -3.63 8.08 -12.97
CA ARG A 63 -2.27 8.10 -13.54
C ARG A 63 -2.29 7.51 -14.96
N ALA A 64 -1.42 8.00 -15.85
CA ALA A 64 -1.50 7.68 -17.28
C ALA A 64 -0.87 6.33 -17.69
N ASP A 65 -0.03 5.74 -16.84
CA ASP A 65 0.80 4.58 -17.17
C ASP A 65 0.46 3.32 -16.35
N ALA A 66 -0.65 3.32 -15.61
CA ALA A 66 -1.09 2.22 -14.77
C ALA A 66 -2.61 2.11 -14.75
N ASP A 67 -3.12 0.88 -14.63
CA ASP A 67 -4.56 0.60 -14.64
C ASP A 67 -5.04 0.01 -13.32
N TYR A 68 -4.24 -0.85 -12.68
CA TYR A 68 -4.63 -1.43 -11.39
C TYR A 68 -3.47 -1.70 -10.45
N LEU A 69 -3.80 -1.76 -9.16
CA LEU A 69 -2.91 -2.10 -8.05
C LEU A 69 -3.48 -3.29 -7.28
N ILE A 70 -2.63 -4.25 -6.93
CA ILE A 70 -2.95 -5.30 -5.94
C ILE A 70 -2.10 -5.06 -4.70
N TRP A 71 -2.76 -5.02 -3.54
CA TRP A 71 -2.11 -4.94 -2.24
C TRP A 71 -2.31 -6.27 -1.49
N TRP A 72 -1.21 -6.95 -1.21
CA TRP A 72 -1.18 -8.19 -0.43
C TRP A 72 -0.14 -8.15 0.70
N HIS A 73 -0.29 -9.04 1.69
CA HIS A 73 0.66 -9.18 2.79
C HIS A 73 0.70 -10.59 3.39
N ALA A 74 1.90 -11.01 3.82
CA ALA A 74 2.18 -12.36 4.33
C ALA A 74 3.29 -12.32 5.40
N GLU A 75 3.54 -13.45 6.04
CA GLU A 75 4.58 -13.58 7.09
C GLU A 75 5.97 -13.75 6.45
N GLU A 76 6.05 -14.46 5.33
CA GLU A 76 7.28 -14.70 4.58
C GLU A 76 7.25 -14.03 3.20
N ILE A 77 8.41 -13.58 2.73
CA ILE A 77 8.53 -12.88 1.45
C ILE A 77 8.29 -13.83 0.26
N GLU A 78 8.70 -15.09 0.39
CA GLU A 78 8.54 -16.14 -0.62
C GLU A 78 7.06 -16.38 -0.95
N GLN A 79 6.18 -16.26 0.04
CA GLN A 79 4.73 -16.37 -0.18
C GLN A 79 4.22 -15.27 -1.13
N LEU A 80 4.70 -14.03 -0.94
CA LEU A 80 4.34 -12.91 -1.81
C LEU A 80 4.98 -13.03 -3.20
N GLN A 81 6.21 -13.53 -3.28
CA GLN A 81 6.87 -13.81 -4.56
C GLN A 81 6.14 -14.90 -5.34
N GLU A 82 5.70 -15.97 -4.69
CA GLU A 82 4.90 -17.04 -5.32
C GLU A 82 3.54 -16.49 -5.79
N ALA A 83 2.86 -15.70 -4.95
CA ALA A 83 1.59 -15.06 -5.28
C ALA A 83 1.73 -14.12 -6.49
N TYR A 84 2.74 -13.26 -6.51
CA TYR A 84 3.01 -12.38 -7.64
C TYR A 84 3.32 -13.17 -8.92
N ALA A 85 4.23 -14.16 -8.83
CA ALA A 85 4.61 -14.97 -9.99
C ALA A 85 3.46 -15.81 -10.53
N GLY A 86 2.60 -16.36 -9.66
CA GLY A 86 1.41 -17.10 -10.07
C GLY A 86 0.33 -16.21 -10.65
N PHE A 87 0.10 -15.02 -10.08
CA PHE A 87 -0.80 -14.03 -10.66
C PHE A 87 -0.38 -13.67 -12.08
N ARG A 88 0.91 -13.42 -12.31
CA ARG A 88 1.47 -13.15 -13.65
C ARG A 88 1.29 -14.30 -14.65
N ARG A 89 0.95 -15.52 -14.20
CA ARG A 89 0.62 -16.65 -15.06
C ARG A 89 -0.87 -16.78 -15.35
N THR A 90 -1.76 -16.03 -14.71
CA THR A 90 -3.20 -15.98 -15.05
C THR A 90 -3.43 -15.27 -16.40
N THR A 91 -4.63 -15.37 -16.96
CA THR A 91 -4.99 -14.66 -18.20
C THR A 91 -4.86 -13.14 -18.03
N LEU A 92 -5.35 -12.58 -16.92
CA LEU A 92 -5.16 -11.16 -16.60
C LEU A 92 -3.69 -10.79 -16.45
N GLY A 93 -2.92 -11.61 -15.72
CA GLY A 93 -1.49 -11.37 -15.50
C GLY A 93 -0.65 -11.44 -16.78
N ARG A 94 -1.00 -12.32 -17.73
CA ARG A 94 -0.34 -12.41 -19.05
C ARG A 94 -0.74 -11.29 -20.00
N ALA A 95 -1.92 -10.71 -19.80
CA ALA A 95 -2.42 -9.56 -20.56
C ALA A 95 -1.97 -8.21 -19.97
N SER A 96 -1.12 -8.23 -18.95
CA SER A 96 -0.67 -7.03 -18.23
C SER A 96 0.85 -7.01 -18.08
N VAL A 97 1.41 -5.81 -18.02
CA VAL A 97 2.82 -5.57 -17.73
C VAL A 97 2.99 -4.98 -16.34
N PRO A 98 3.99 -5.41 -15.55
CA PRO A 98 4.32 -4.74 -14.29
C PRO A 98 4.82 -3.32 -14.55
N VAL A 99 4.33 -2.38 -13.75
CA VAL A 99 4.73 -0.95 -13.80
C VAL A 99 5.59 -0.61 -12.59
N TRP A 100 5.16 -1.05 -11.40
CA TRP A 100 5.83 -0.78 -10.15
C TRP A 100 5.45 -1.84 -9.13
N SER A 101 6.44 -2.51 -8.55
CA SER A 101 6.23 -3.52 -7.49
C SER A 101 7.17 -3.20 -6.34
N GLN A 102 6.62 -2.91 -5.16
CA GLN A 102 7.41 -2.59 -3.98
C GLN A 102 7.02 -3.45 -2.80
N VAL A 103 8.03 -3.81 -2.01
CA VAL A 103 7.89 -4.59 -0.78
C VAL A 103 8.29 -3.71 0.40
N ALA A 104 7.54 -3.84 1.49
CA ALA A 104 7.90 -3.28 2.77
C ALA A 104 7.73 -4.35 3.87
N LEU A 105 8.45 -4.16 4.96
CA LEU A 105 8.44 -5.03 6.13
C LEU A 105 8.02 -4.21 7.34
N HIS A 106 7.01 -4.70 8.06
CA HIS A 106 6.60 -4.08 9.31
C HIS A 106 7.75 -4.08 10.33
N ARG A 107 7.94 -2.92 10.95
CA ARG A 107 8.82 -2.71 12.10
C ARG A 107 8.16 -1.72 13.04
N PRO A 108 8.38 -1.85 14.36
CA PRO A 108 7.86 -0.90 15.33
C PRO A 108 8.30 0.53 15.01
N ALA A 109 7.38 1.48 15.13
CA ALA A 109 7.73 2.88 15.00
C ALA A 109 8.82 3.28 16.01
N GLU A 110 9.69 4.21 15.62
CA GLU A 110 10.89 4.59 16.39
C GLU A 110 10.53 5.07 17.81
N PHE A 111 9.59 6.02 17.93
CA PHE A 111 9.24 6.66 19.20
C PHE A 111 7.85 6.31 19.74
N ASN A 112 6.81 6.27 18.90
CA ASN A 112 5.44 5.99 19.34
C ASN A 112 5.04 4.54 19.01
N LYS A 113 5.22 3.62 19.96
CA LYS A 113 4.92 2.19 19.78
C LYS A 113 3.43 1.87 19.57
N SER A 114 2.52 2.82 19.80
CA SER A 114 1.11 2.68 19.45
C SER A 114 0.80 3.05 18.00
N HIS A 115 1.76 3.62 17.26
CA HIS A 115 1.62 3.86 15.84
C HIS A 115 1.94 2.58 15.07
N VAL A 116 0.89 1.81 14.78
CA VAL A 116 0.94 0.57 13.99
C VAL A 116 0.15 0.74 12.69
N PRO A 117 0.58 0.14 11.56
CA PRO A 117 -0.18 0.18 10.32
C PRO A 117 -1.60 -0.38 10.48
N ALA A 118 -2.58 0.28 9.86
CA ALA A 118 -3.99 -0.13 9.92
C ALA A 118 -4.22 -1.58 9.47
N PHE A 119 -3.50 -2.04 8.43
CA PHE A 119 -3.62 -3.42 7.97
C PHE A 119 -3.18 -4.45 9.02
N LEU A 120 -2.18 -4.12 9.84
CA LEU A 120 -1.68 -4.99 10.90
C LEU A 120 -2.57 -4.94 12.14
N ALA A 121 -3.21 -3.81 12.40
CA ALA A 121 -4.21 -3.66 13.45
C ALA A 121 -5.55 -4.39 13.15
N GLY A 122 -5.66 -5.07 12.00
CA GLY A 122 -6.87 -5.80 11.59
C GLY A 122 -8.01 -4.88 11.17
N GLU A 123 -7.71 -3.62 10.83
CA GLU A 123 -8.72 -2.69 10.35
C GLU A 123 -9.19 -3.06 8.93
N PRO A 124 -10.48 -2.89 8.61
CA PRO A 124 -10.99 -3.16 7.28
C PRO A 124 -10.27 -2.28 6.24
N ALA A 125 -10.10 -2.80 5.03
CA ALA A 125 -9.67 -1.98 3.90
C ALA A 125 -10.79 -1.01 3.51
N HIS A 126 -10.45 0.24 3.24
CA HIS A 126 -11.41 1.27 2.87
C HIS A 126 -11.62 1.36 1.35
N LYS A 127 -12.59 2.19 0.94
CA LYS A 127 -12.95 2.40 -0.46
C LYS A 127 -11.81 2.97 -1.32
N TYR A 128 -11.01 3.90 -0.80
CA TYR A 128 -9.93 4.54 -1.56
C TYR A 128 -8.58 4.29 -0.94
N VAL A 129 -7.54 4.25 -1.78
CA VAL A 129 -6.14 4.19 -1.35
C VAL A 129 -5.30 5.22 -2.08
N CYS A 130 -4.27 5.74 -1.42
CA CYS A 130 -3.16 6.46 -2.03
C CYS A 130 -1.84 5.87 -1.52
N VAL A 131 -1.09 5.25 -2.43
CA VAL A 131 0.18 4.57 -2.14
C VAL A 131 1.33 5.33 -2.79
N TYR A 132 2.42 5.54 -2.06
CA TYR A 132 3.63 6.17 -2.58
C TYR A 132 4.86 5.76 -1.75
N PRO A 133 6.04 5.68 -2.37
CA PRO A 133 7.27 5.48 -1.62
C PRO A 133 7.71 6.77 -0.94
N PHE A 134 8.65 6.67 -0.01
CA PHE A 134 9.20 7.84 0.67
C PHE A 134 10.64 7.64 1.09
N VAL A 135 11.43 8.70 0.92
CA VAL A 135 12.85 8.77 1.25
C VAL A 135 13.11 10.06 2.00
N ARG A 136 13.67 9.95 3.21
CA ARG A 136 14.03 11.11 4.03
C ARG A 136 15.26 11.84 3.48
N SER A 137 15.50 13.05 4.00
CA SER A 137 16.77 13.74 3.77
C SER A 137 17.94 12.94 4.36
N TYR A 138 19.13 13.05 3.77
CA TYR A 138 20.33 12.35 4.24
C TYR A 138 20.62 12.54 5.74
N GLU A 139 20.42 13.74 6.25
CA GLU A 139 20.70 14.08 7.65
C GLU A 139 19.67 13.52 8.63
N TRP A 140 18.50 13.04 8.16
CA TRP A 140 17.37 12.72 9.02
C TRP A 140 17.77 11.77 10.16
N TYR A 141 18.36 10.63 9.81
CA TYR A 141 18.79 9.61 10.78
C TYR A 141 20.06 9.98 11.56
N LEU A 142 20.69 11.12 11.25
CA LEU A 142 21.86 11.66 11.96
C LEU A 142 21.50 12.75 12.97
N LEU A 143 20.29 13.31 12.89
CA LEU A 143 19.80 14.30 13.86
C LEU A 143 19.77 13.72 15.28
N PRO A 144 19.77 14.57 16.33
CA PRO A 144 19.47 14.11 17.68
C PRO A 144 18.06 13.47 17.77
N ASP A 145 17.93 12.39 18.54
CA ASP A 145 16.65 11.68 18.73
C ASP A 145 15.53 12.59 19.22
N GLU A 146 15.85 13.56 20.09
CA GLU A 146 14.87 14.51 20.63
C GLU A 146 14.29 15.40 19.54
N GLU A 147 15.12 15.88 18.60
CA GLU A 147 14.67 16.70 17.48
C GLU A 147 13.78 15.90 16.52
N ARG A 148 14.19 14.67 16.16
CA ARG A 148 13.34 13.78 15.35
C ARG A 148 12.01 13.48 16.04
N ARG A 149 12.05 13.19 17.34
CA ARG A 149 10.85 12.88 18.13
C ARG A 149 9.89 14.06 18.17
N ALA A 150 10.39 15.27 18.40
CA ALA A 150 9.57 16.48 18.41
C ALA A 150 8.88 16.70 17.04
N MET A 151 9.64 16.61 15.95
CA MET A 151 9.08 16.75 14.59
C MET A 151 8.05 15.68 14.25
N LEU A 152 8.29 14.41 14.63
CA LEU A 152 7.32 13.33 14.40
C LEU A 152 6.08 13.46 15.29
N ALA A 153 6.22 13.97 16.51
CA ALA A 153 5.10 14.23 17.40
C ALA A 153 4.21 15.36 16.86
N GLU A 154 4.80 16.46 16.38
CA GLU A 154 4.09 17.55 15.69
C GLU A 154 3.34 17.01 14.45
N HIS A 155 4.02 16.27 13.58
CA HIS A 155 3.43 15.67 12.38
C HIS A 155 2.22 14.77 12.74
N GLY A 156 2.38 13.90 13.74
CA GLY A 156 1.30 13.03 14.21
C GLY A 156 0.14 13.77 14.88
N GLN A 157 0.39 14.93 15.50
CA GLN A 157 -0.66 15.78 16.06
C GLN A 157 -1.51 16.43 14.97
N MET A 158 -0.89 16.91 13.89
CA MET A 158 -1.60 17.47 12.74
C MET A 158 -2.56 16.44 12.11
N ALA A 159 -2.14 15.17 12.02
CA ALA A 159 -2.97 14.10 11.47
C ALA A 159 -4.20 13.74 12.35
N ARG A 160 -4.29 14.20 13.60
CA ARG A 160 -5.43 13.89 14.50
C ARG A 160 -6.76 14.47 14.02
N GLU A 161 -6.73 15.50 13.15
CA GLU A 161 -7.92 16.06 12.51
C GLU A 161 -8.50 15.15 11.41
N TYR A 162 -7.81 14.05 11.10
CA TYR A 162 -8.15 13.08 10.05
C TYR A 162 -8.22 11.64 10.58
N PRO A 163 -9.01 11.35 11.63
CA PRO A 163 -9.08 10.01 12.21
C PRO A 163 -9.65 8.95 11.25
N ASP A 164 -10.42 9.41 10.26
CA ASP A 164 -11.02 8.67 9.16
C ASP A 164 -10.02 8.24 8.07
N VAL A 165 -8.83 8.86 8.03
CA VAL A 165 -7.75 8.46 7.11
C VAL A 165 -6.80 7.53 7.83
N ARG A 166 -6.74 6.28 7.39
CA ARG A 166 -5.95 5.22 8.02
C ARG A 166 -4.57 5.14 7.38
N ALA A 167 -3.54 5.24 8.21
CA ALA A 167 -2.16 5.30 7.78
C ALA A 167 -1.48 3.93 7.85
N ASN A 168 -0.67 3.63 6.85
CA ASN A 168 0.21 2.47 6.81
C ASN A 168 1.59 2.97 6.39
N THR A 169 2.47 3.24 7.36
CA THR A 169 3.87 3.65 7.11
C THR A 169 4.77 2.46 7.42
N VAL A 170 5.39 1.88 6.40
CA VAL A 170 6.07 0.58 6.51
C VAL A 170 7.49 0.68 5.95
N ALA A 171 8.48 0.10 6.62
CA ALA A 171 9.88 0.21 6.25
C ALA A 171 10.21 -0.61 4.99
N SER A 172 11.02 -0.07 4.07
CA SER A 172 11.36 -0.67 2.78
C SER A 172 12.88 -0.71 2.51
N PHE A 173 13.70 -0.40 3.52
CA PHE A 173 15.16 -0.46 3.40
C PHE A 173 15.64 -1.81 2.85
N ALA A 174 16.45 -1.77 1.78
CA ALA A 174 16.97 -2.92 1.05
C ALA A 174 15.92 -3.83 0.37
N LEU A 175 14.66 -3.39 0.31
CA LEU A 175 13.57 -4.10 -0.38
C LEU A 175 13.14 -3.41 -1.69
N GLY A 176 13.95 -2.47 -2.14
CA GLY A 176 13.73 -1.63 -3.31
C GLY A 176 14.61 -0.38 -3.22
N ASP A 177 14.21 0.67 -3.92
CA ASP A 177 14.96 1.92 -4.02
C ASP A 177 14.61 2.94 -2.91
N TYR A 178 13.74 2.55 -1.97
CA TYR A 178 13.09 3.46 -1.02
C TYR A 178 13.35 3.10 0.45
N GLU A 179 13.05 4.05 1.34
CA GLU A 179 13.18 3.84 2.79
C GLU A 179 11.86 3.39 3.42
N TRP A 180 10.74 3.92 2.91
CA TRP A 180 9.40 3.62 3.39
C TRP A 180 8.43 3.49 2.22
N ILE A 181 7.37 2.70 2.41
CA ILE A 181 6.16 2.78 1.60
C ILE A 181 5.03 3.27 2.49
N LEU A 182 4.30 4.28 2.01
CA LEU A 182 3.14 4.84 2.68
C LEU A 182 1.89 4.48 1.89
N ALA A 183 0.86 4.01 2.60
CA ALA A 183 -0.48 3.84 2.07
C ALA A 183 -1.50 4.50 3.00
N PHE A 184 -2.25 5.47 2.48
CA PHE A 184 -3.39 6.07 3.15
C PHE A 184 -4.68 5.49 2.59
N GLU A 185 -5.57 5.05 3.48
CA GLU A 185 -6.88 4.49 3.15
C GLU A 185 -7.98 5.35 3.76
N ALA A 186 -9.06 5.61 3.01
CA ALA A 186 -10.23 6.32 3.51
C ALA A 186 -11.47 5.98 2.69
N ASP A 187 -12.66 6.21 3.25
CA ASP A 187 -13.92 6.02 2.50
C ASP A 187 -14.27 7.20 1.60
N GLU A 188 -13.59 8.33 1.77
CA GLU A 188 -13.75 9.54 0.96
C GLU A 188 -12.39 10.02 0.44
N LEU A 189 -12.19 9.99 -0.88
CA LEU A 189 -10.89 10.32 -1.49
C LEU A 189 -10.39 11.73 -1.14
N HIS A 190 -11.29 12.71 -1.07
CA HIS A 190 -10.91 14.09 -0.76
C HIS A 190 -10.28 14.23 0.63
N ARG A 191 -10.61 13.35 1.58
CA ARG A 191 -9.99 13.33 2.91
C ARG A 191 -8.50 12.98 2.86
N ILE A 192 -8.11 12.08 1.95
CA ILE A 192 -6.71 11.77 1.66
C ILE A 192 -6.01 12.99 1.06
N VAL A 193 -6.66 13.69 0.12
CA VAL A 193 -6.11 14.92 -0.48
C VAL A 193 -5.91 16.00 0.57
N ASP A 194 -6.90 16.20 1.45
CA ASP A 194 -6.87 17.21 2.50
C ASP A 194 -5.76 16.94 3.52
N VAL A 195 -5.62 15.70 4.02
CA VAL A 195 -4.54 15.38 4.97
C VAL A 195 -3.16 15.53 4.33
N MET A 196 -3.00 15.10 3.07
CA MET A 196 -1.74 15.26 2.33
C MET A 196 -1.34 16.74 2.18
N ARG A 197 -2.33 17.61 1.93
CA ARG A 197 -2.14 19.07 1.88
C ARG A 197 -1.84 19.63 3.26
N HIS A 198 -2.59 19.25 4.28
CA HIS A 198 -2.44 19.74 5.65
C HIS A 198 -1.05 19.42 6.20
N LEU A 199 -0.56 18.19 5.99
CA LEU A 199 0.77 17.75 6.43
C LEU A 199 1.93 18.49 5.73
N ARG A 200 1.67 19.29 4.69
CA ARG A 200 2.69 20.19 4.13
C ARG A 200 3.15 21.28 5.10
N GLY A 201 2.34 21.61 6.11
CA GLY A 201 2.70 22.57 7.16
C GLY A 201 3.70 22.03 8.19
N SER A 202 3.99 20.73 8.20
CA SER A 202 4.86 20.11 9.21
C SER A 202 6.34 20.42 8.97
N VAL A 203 7.11 20.65 10.05
CA VAL A 203 8.56 20.83 9.98
C VAL A 203 9.27 19.63 9.32
N THR A 204 8.71 18.43 9.45
CA THR A 204 9.21 17.19 8.80
C THR A 204 9.36 17.32 7.28
N ARG A 205 8.67 18.25 6.63
CA ARG A 205 8.77 18.52 5.18
C ARG A 205 10.13 19.02 4.73
N ARG A 206 10.94 19.59 5.63
CA ARG A 206 12.33 19.97 5.34
C ARG A 206 13.25 18.76 5.17
N HIS A 207 12.80 17.58 5.61
CA HIS A 207 13.59 16.35 5.64
C HIS A 207 13.03 15.29 4.69
N VAL A 208 12.76 15.67 3.44
CA VAL A 208 12.20 14.79 2.40
C VAL A 208 13.03 14.92 1.13
N ARG A 209 13.40 13.79 0.55
CA ARG A 209 14.17 13.71 -0.69
C ARG A 209 13.34 13.19 -1.86
N GLU A 210 12.51 12.17 -1.62
CA GLU A 210 11.68 11.56 -2.65
C GLU A 210 10.35 11.09 -2.06
N GLU A 211 9.25 11.27 -2.80
CA GLU A 211 7.91 10.84 -2.41
C GLU A 211 7.04 10.41 -3.60
N ILE A 212 7.67 9.99 -4.71
CA ILE A 212 7.00 9.63 -5.97
C ILE A 212 7.50 8.27 -6.47
N PRO A 213 6.71 7.52 -7.27
CA PRO A 213 5.39 7.84 -7.82
C PRO A 213 4.22 7.67 -6.84
N PHE A 214 3.11 8.36 -7.11
CA PHE A 214 1.82 8.14 -6.44
C PHE A 214 0.93 7.19 -7.25
N TYR A 215 0.29 6.25 -6.56
CA TYR A 215 -0.78 5.40 -7.07
C TYR A 215 -2.01 5.56 -6.20
N THR A 216 -3.00 6.28 -6.72
CA THR A 216 -4.29 6.51 -6.07
C THR A 216 -5.37 5.74 -6.81
N GLY A 217 -6.30 5.12 -6.09
CA GLY A 217 -7.31 4.29 -6.72
C GLY A 217 -8.50 3.96 -5.84
N THR A 218 -9.51 3.35 -6.46
CA THR A 218 -10.75 2.89 -5.81
C THR A 218 -10.72 1.37 -5.69
N ARG A 219 -11.03 0.85 -4.51
CA ARG A 219 -11.12 -0.60 -4.25
C ARG A 219 -12.26 -1.18 -5.10
N ILE A 220 -11.96 -2.26 -5.80
CA ILE A 220 -12.84 -2.87 -6.80
C ILE A 220 -12.78 -4.40 -6.70
N ALA A 221 -13.87 -5.07 -7.05
CA ALA A 221 -13.86 -6.54 -7.15
C ALA A 221 -13.00 -6.98 -8.35
N PRO A 222 -12.22 -8.08 -8.25
CA PRO A 222 -11.37 -8.52 -9.37
C PRO A 222 -12.13 -8.76 -10.68
N ALA A 223 -13.34 -9.32 -10.60
CA ALA A 223 -14.17 -9.55 -11.77
C ALA A 223 -14.62 -8.25 -12.47
N GLU A 224 -14.97 -7.23 -11.68
CA GLU A 224 -15.38 -5.92 -12.19
C GLU A 224 -14.18 -5.18 -12.79
N LEU A 225 -13.00 -5.27 -12.16
CA LEU A 225 -11.76 -4.75 -12.74
C LEU A 225 -11.53 -5.32 -14.13
N VAL A 226 -11.58 -6.64 -14.28
CA VAL A 226 -11.32 -7.31 -15.58
C VAL A 226 -12.31 -6.87 -16.65
N ALA A 227 -13.56 -6.58 -16.29
CA ALA A 227 -14.57 -6.07 -17.22
C ALA A 227 -14.27 -4.63 -17.70
N ASN A 228 -13.62 -3.81 -16.87
CA ASN A 228 -13.37 -2.40 -17.14
C ASN A 228 -12.03 -2.12 -17.87
N LEU A 229 -11.11 -3.09 -17.92
CA LEU A 229 -9.79 -2.94 -18.55
C LEU A 229 -9.89 -2.82 -20.10
N PRO A 230 -8.94 -2.09 -20.75
CA PRO A 230 -8.94 -1.81 -22.19
C PRO A 230 -8.64 -3.01 -23.11
#